data_AF-A0AA42BT71-F1
#
_entry.id   AF-A0AA42BT71-F1
#
_cell.length_a   1.000
_cell.length_b   1.000
_cell.length_c   1.000
_cell.angle_alpha   90.00
_cell.angle_beta   90.00
_cell.angle_gamma   90.00
#
_symmetry.space_group_name_H-M   'P 1'
#
loop_
_entity.id
_entity.type
_entity.pdbx_description
1 polymer ?
#
loop_
_entity_poly.entity_id
_entity_poly.type
_entity_poly.pdbx_seq_one_letter_code
_entity_poly.pdbx_strand_id
1 'polypeptide(L)'
;MKIIAICGAGIGTSEILRVNAVRALGRLDIDAEVTASDVASVAAAAADAQVILTSAELVSRIGATNADVVVIDNYFDLDEITAKLEIAVG
;
A
#
# COMPACT_ATOMS: atom_id res chain seq x y z
N MET A 1 9.03 8.74 -3.70
CA MET A 1 8.88 7.74 -2.59
C MET A 1 8.44 6.40 -3.16
N LYS A 2 8.80 5.25 -2.58
CA LYS A 2 8.35 3.92 -3.02
C LYS A 2 7.29 3.36 -2.09
N ILE A 3 6.12 3.08 -2.66
CA ILE A 3 4.97 2.50 -1.96
C ILE A 3 4.60 1.18 -2.61
N ILE A 4 4.30 0.17 -1.80
CA ILE A 4 3.86 -1.12 -2.29
C ILE A 4 2.44 -1.43 -1.81
N ALA A 5 1.57 -1.84 -2.73
CA ALA A 5 0.20 -2.24 -2.45
C ALA A 5 0.03 -3.76 -2.51
N ILE A 6 -0.52 -4.36 -1.45
CA ILE A 6 -0.68 -5.80 -1.32
C ILE A 6 -2.03 -6.14 -0.71
N CYS A 7 -2.85 -6.86 -1.45
CA CYS A 7 -4.05 -7.48 -0.89
C CYS A 7 -4.18 -8.93 -1.37
N GLY A 8 -4.36 -9.80 -0.38
CA GLY A 8 -4.10 -11.24 -0.42
C GLY A 8 -5.17 -12.04 -1.16
N ALA A 9 -6.10 -11.36 -1.83
CA ALA A 9 -7.08 -11.95 -2.71
C ALA A 9 -6.57 -12.13 -4.15
N GLY A 10 -5.36 -11.62 -4.47
CA GLY A 10 -4.67 -11.83 -5.75
C GLY A 10 -4.18 -10.52 -6.39
N ILE A 11 -3.41 -10.63 -7.48
CA ILE A 11 -2.75 -9.48 -8.12
C ILE A 11 -3.73 -8.40 -8.59
N GLY A 12 -4.93 -8.80 -9.03
CA GLY A 12 -5.96 -7.87 -9.50
C GLY A 12 -6.46 -6.95 -8.38
N THR A 13 -6.61 -7.46 -7.16
CA THR A 13 -6.96 -6.61 -6.02
C THR A 13 -5.81 -5.66 -5.68
N SER A 14 -4.55 -6.13 -5.76
CA SER A 14 -3.38 -5.29 -5.45
C SER A 14 -3.26 -4.12 -6.43
N GLU A 15 -3.61 -4.36 -7.71
CA GLU A 15 -3.69 -3.30 -8.72
C GLU A 15 -4.82 -2.28 -8.44
N ILE A 16 -5.97 -2.71 -7.93
CA ILE A 16 -7.05 -1.78 -7.54
C ILE A 16 -6.55 -0.86 -6.44
N LEU A 17 -5.94 -1.42 -5.39
CA LEU A 17 -5.38 -0.65 -4.29
C LEU A 17 -4.28 0.30 -4.79
N ARG A 18 -3.40 -0.15 -5.68
CA ARG A 18 -2.39 0.68 -6.33
C ARG A 18 -3.01 1.87 -7.07
N VAL A 19 -4.01 1.64 -7.92
CA VAL A 19 -4.65 2.71 -8.71
C VAL A 19 -5.30 3.76 -7.79
N ASN A 20 -5.97 3.31 -6.73
CA ASN A 20 -6.57 4.22 -5.77
C ASN A 20 -5.53 4.95 -4.92
N ALA A 21 -4.44 4.29 -4.53
CA ALA A 21 -3.32 4.94 -3.85
C ALA A 21 -2.68 6.04 -4.70
N VAL A 22 -2.44 5.79 -6.00
CA VAL A 22 -1.93 6.82 -6.94
C VAL A 22 -2.88 8.01 -7.03
N ARG A 23 -4.20 7.77 -7.09
CA ARG A 23 -5.21 8.84 -7.09
C ARG A 23 -5.20 9.63 -5.79
N ALA A 24 -5.08 8.95 -4.65
CA ALA A 24 -5.01 9.56 -3.33
C ALA A 24 -3.77 10.45 -3.18
N LEU A 25 -2.60 9.96 -3.58
CA LEU A 25 -1.35 10.72 -3.60
C LEU A 25 -1.45 11.97 -4.48
N GLY A 26 -2.10 11.85 -5.64
CA GLY A 26 -2.37 12.98 -6.52
C GLY A 26 -3.28 14.05 -5.90
N ARG A 27 -4.17 13.69 -4.96
CA ARG A 27 -4.96 14.66 -4.19
C ARG A 27 -4.13 15.40 -3.13
N LEU A 28 -3.08 14.74 -2.63
CA LEU A 28 -2.17 15.28 -1.61
C LEU A 28 -0.98 16.05 -2.23
N ASP A 29 -0.87 16.11 -3.56
CA ASP A 29 0.27 16.67 -4.29
C ASP A 29 1.62 15.99 -3.94
N ILE A 30 1.57 14.69 -3.65
CA ILE A 30 2.76 13.88 -3.27
C ILE A 30 3.22 13.02 -4.45
N ASP A 31 4.49 13.14 -4.83
CA ASP A 31 5.11 12.31 -5.86
C ASP A 31 5.66 10.99 -5.27
N ALA A 32 4.99 9.89 -5.59
CA ALA A 32 5.40 8.55 -5.19
C ALA A 32 5.16 7.50 -6.29
N GLU A 33 6.09 6.55 -6.38
CA GLU A 33 5.99 5.36 -7.20
C GLU A 33 5.23 4.29 -6.41
N VAL A 34 4.07 3.89 -6.92
CA VAL A 34 3.25 2.83 -6.31
C VAL A 34 3.28 1.58 -7.18
N THR A 35 3.67 0.47 -6.58
CA THR A 35 3.76 -0.84 -7.26
C THR A 35 2.88 -1.86 -6.56
N ALA A 36 2.15 -2.66 -7.32
CA ALA A 36 1.36 -3.75 -6.75
C ALA A 36 2.24 -5.00 -6.61
N SER A 37 2.09 -5.73 -5.51
CA SER A 37 2.76 -7.01 -5.32
C SER A 37 1.81 -8.05 -4.74
N ASP A 38 2.19 -9.32 -4.90
CA ASP A 38 1.52 -10.45 -4.27
C ASP A 38 2.16 -10.78 -2.92
N VAL A 39 1.45 -11.55 -2.10
CA VAL A 39 1.89 -11.90 -0.74
C VAL A 39 3.12 -12.80 -0.73
N ALA A 40 3.40 -13.57 -1.79
CA ALA A 40 4.59 -14.42 -1.85
C ALA A 40 5.84 -13.57 -2.16
N SER A 41 5.69 -12.49 -2.92
CA SER A 41 6.76 -11.57 -3.29
C SER A 41 6.98 -10.41 -2.30
N VAL A 42 6.12 -10.28 -1.28
CA VAL A 42 6.12 -9.15 -0.34
C VAL A 42 7.47 -8.92 0.32
N ALA A 43 8.17 -9.97 0.76
CA ALA A 43 9.41 -9.80 1.51
C ALA A 43 10.51 -9.17 0.64
N ALA A 44 10.59 -9.54 -0.63
CA ALA A 44 11.54 -8.96 -1.57
C ALA A 44 11.12 -7.54 -1.97
N ALA A 45 9.83 -7.32 -2.19
CA ALA A 45 9.32 -6.04 -2.63
C ALA A 45 9.37 -4.99 -1.50
N ALA A 46 9.07 -5.41 -0.27
CA ALA A 46 9.10 -4.58 0.95
C ALA A 46 10.50 -4.12 1.35
N ALA A 47 11.56 -4.82 0.91
CA ALA A 47 12.94 -4.51 1.28
C ALA A 47 13.37 -3.10 0.84
N ASP A 48 12.85 -2.62 -0.29
CA ASP A 48 13.11 -1.30 -0.87
C ASP A 48 11.89 -0.35 -0.76
N ALA A 49 10.83 -0.77 -0.09
CA ALA A 49 9.63 0.04 0.11
C ALA A 49 9.77 0.93 1.35
N GLN A 50 9.21 2.13 1.27
CA GLN A 50 9.10 3.03 2.42
C GLN A 50 7.73 2.89 3.09
N VAL A 51 6.69 2.58 2.30
CA VAL A 51 5.33 2.36 2.77
C VAL A 51 4.77 1.08 2.16
N ILE A 52 4.07 0.29 2.95
CA ILE A 52 3.31 -0.88 2.51
C ILE A 52 1.83 -0.66 2.82
N LEU A 53 1.01 -0.57 1.77
CA LEU A 53 -0.44 -0.57 1.86
C LEU A 53 -0.92 -2.01 1.85
N THR A 54 -1.63 -2.44 2.89
CA THR A 54 -2.14 -3.81 2.99
C THR A 54 -3.44 -3.90 3.78
N SER A 55 -4.05 -5.08 3.90
CA SER A 55 -5.15 -5.30 4.85
C SER A 55 -4.68 -5.86 6.18
N ALA A 56 -5.53 -5.73 7.21
CA ALA A 56 -5.25 -6.21 8.55
C ALA A 56 -4.87 -7.70 8.59
N GLU A 57 -5.48 -8.51 7.72
CA GLU A 57 -5.24 -9.95 7.61
C GLU A 57 -3.82 -10.29 7.16
N LEU A 58 -3.16 -9.40 6.42
CA LEU A 58 -1.86 -9.63 5.79
C LEU A 58 -0.70 -8.98 6.52
N VAL A 59 -0.98 -8.13 7.51
CA VAL A 59 0.07 -7.51 8.34
C VAL A 59 0.99 -8.59 8.93
N SER A 60 0.40 -9.69 9.40
CA SER A 60 1.14 -10.84 9.95
C SER A 60 2.03 -11.56 8.92
N ARG A 61 1.79 -11.37 7.61
CA ARG A 61 2.49 -12.03 6.50
C ARG A 61 3.66 -11.22 5.96
N ILE A 62 3.68 -9.90 6.18
CA ILE A 62 4.78 -9.01 5.76
C ILE A 62 6.07 -9.36 6.52
N GLY A 63 5.94 -9.71 7.80
CA GLY A 63 7.08 -9.97 8.67
C GLY A 63 7.79 -8.67 9.10
N ALA A 64 9.04 -8.79 9.52
CA ALA A 64 9.85 -7.64 9.91
C ALA A 64 10.23 -6.80 8.69
N THR A 65 9.87 -5.52 8.71
CA THR A 65 10.21 -4.54 7.67
C THR A 65 10.53 -3.20 8.32
N ASN A 66 11.32 -2.37 7.63
CA ASN A 66 11.57 -0.99 8.02
C ASN A 66 10.58 -0.02 7.36
N ALA A 67 9.66 -0.52 6.53
CA ALA A 67 8.62 0.26 5.88
C ALA A 67 7.45 0.54 6.84
N ASP A 68 6.80 1.68 6.69
CA ASP A 68 5.55 1.97 7.39
C ASP A 68 4.42 1.13 6.82
N VAL A 69 3.80 0.31 7.66
CA VAL A 69 2.70 -0.56 7.27
C VAL A 69 1.38 0.16 7.52
N VAL A 70 0.69 0.49 6.42
CA VAL A 70 -0.60 1.17 6.43
C VAL A 70 -1.68 0.15 6.11
N VAL A 71 -2.57 -0.06 7.08
CA VAL A 71 -3.69 -0.99 6.95
C VAL A 71 -4.87 -0.27 6.27
N ILE A 72 -5.38 -0.82 5.18
CA ILE A 72 -6.56 -0.36 4.43
C ILE A 72 -7.66 -1.40 4.59
N ASP A 73 -8.82 -0.94 5.04
CA ASP A 73 -10.00 -1.77 5.30
C ASP A 73 -10.84 -1.92 4.03
N ASN A 74 -11.03 -0.83 3.27
CA ASN A 74 -11.74 -0.84 2.00
C ASN A 74 -10.89 -0.29 0.85
N TYR A 75 -10.42 -1.16 -0.03
CA TYR A 75 -9.57 -0.77 -1.16
C TYR A 75 -10.27 0.12 -2.20
N PHE A 76 -11.60 0.25 -2.15
CA PHE A 76 -12.39 1.13 -3.02
C PHE A 76 -12.70 2.48 -2.37
N ASP A 77 -12.47 2.63 -1.07
CA ASP A 77 -12.68 3.88 -0.37
C ASP A 77 -11.47 4.78 -0.54
N LEU A 78 -11.57 5.67 -1.54
CA LEU A 78 -10.50 6.60 -1.85
C LEU A 78 -10.24 7.58 -0.70
N ASP A 79 -11.27 7.94 0.07
CA ASP A 79 -11.15 8.91 1.16
C ASP A 79 -10.45 8.27 2.37
N GLU A 80 -10.73 7.00 2.67
CA GLU A 80 -9.97 6.20 3.65
C GLU A 80 -8.48 6.12 3.26
N ILE A 81 -8.21 5.78 1.99
CA ILE A 81 -6.84 5.65 1.49
C ILE A 81 -6.12 6.99 1.55
N THR A 82 -6.77 8.09 1.17
CA THR A 82 -6.18 9.44 1.25
C THR A 82 -5.85 9.81 2.70
N ALA A 83 -6.78 9.64 3.64
CA ALA A 83 -6.54 10.01 5.04
C ALA A 83 -5.40 9.19 5.67
N LYS A 84 -5.34 7.88 5.37
CA LYS A 84 -4.29 7.01 5.90
C LYS A 84 -2.93 7.27 5.26
N LEU A 85 -2.90 7.59 3.97
CA LEU A 85 -1.65 8.00 3.31
C LEU A 85 -1.17 9.35 3.82
N GLU A 86 -2.05 10.34 4.00
CA GLU A 86 -1.68 11.64 4.57
C GLU A 86 -0.99 11.49 5.93
N ILE A 87 -1.50 10.63 6.81
CA ILE A 87 -0.87 10.37 8.12
C ILE A 87 0.49 9.66 7.98
N ALA A 88 0.64 8.79 6.99
CA ALA A 88 1.86 7.99 6.82
C ALA A 88 2.98 8.73 6.08
N VAL A 89 2.66 9.66 5.19
CA VAL A 89 3.63 10.31 4.29
C VAL A 89 3.64 11.83 4.31
N GLY A 90 2.64 12.47 4.93
CA GLY A 90 2.53 13.92 5.12
C GLY A 90 3.13 14.38 6.44
#